data_AF-A0A2R6ESS2-F1
#
_entry.id   AF-A0A2R6ESS2-F1
#
_cell.length_a   1.000
_cell.length_b   1.000
_cell.length_c   1.000
_cell.angle_alpha   90.00
_cell.angle_beta   90.00
_cell.angle_gamma   90.00
#
_symmetry.space_group_name_H-M   'P 1'
#
loop_
_entity.id
_entity.type
_entity.pdbx_description
1 polymer ?
#
loop_
_entity_poly.entity_id
_entity_poly.type
_entity_poly.pdbx_seq_one_letter_code
_entity_poly.pdbx_strand_id
1 'polypeptide(L)'
;MDGEKVSRRRVLGALGGLGTLGSGVAVDNVLLGYEQLGTNLRKQDLAGKFAETATDGLRVTDRNGVRVLLWDDNLRLLDGPDGSVLANHDYPDLDASERRELDDQHGLGGLLTEGLPTVTALHRGAVTFAFSDPEGFFERVRTGDPKRSAVELLRGHRPAPTDAVRSVTDADPADPEAVARGLVDGFREHAHYDLPRYVAGAVQFNVAFNAVDLRAGFRDDTSFASLRDGGVGMFCTDFAARAAEALHAAPAGEQSPPVMAGVVIDDRHRHVFTVVASVLAGEDGLVVPATFLDYTHSTLYDDLRLTGLLGEGWEAYNRRHRADTVWWAQVATPSS
;
A
#
# COMPACT_ATOMS: atom_id res chain seq x y z
N MET A 1 12.64 -5.69 -30.02
CA MET A 1 13.91 -6.03 -29.35
C MET A 1 13.57 -7.09 -28.33
N ASP A 2 13.91 -8.33 -28.63
CA ASP A 2 13.60 -9.48 -27.77
C ASP A 2 14.52 -9.44 -26.55
N GLY A 3 13.95 -9.13 -25.38
CA GLY A 3 14.69 -9.12 -24.11
C GLY A 3 15.09 -10.54 -23.75
N GLU A 4 16.36 -10.88 -23.94
CA GLU A 4 16.93 -12.16 -23.50
C GLU A 4 16.77 -12.24 -21.96
N LYS A 5 15.82 -13.06 -21.49
CA LYS A 5 15.62 -13.29 -20.05
C LYS A 5 16.86 -13.95 -19.47
N VAL A 6 17.64 -13.19 -18.70
CA VAL A 6 18.84 -13.70 -18.02
C VAL A 6 18.40 -14.67 -16.92
N SER A 7 18.89 -15.91 -16.94
CA SER A 7 18.53 -16.92 -15.94
C SER A 7 19.17 -16.64 -14.57
N ARG A 8 18.49 -17.01 -13.48
CA ARG A 8 18.98 -16.88 -12.08
C ARG A 8 20.42 -17.36 -11.92
N ARG A 9 20.78 -18.47 -12.56
CA ARG A 9 22.14 -19.06 -12.53
C ARG A 9 23.18 -18.17 -13.23
N ARG A 10 22.84 -17.51 -14.33
CA ARG A 10 23.72 -16.54 -15.00
C ARG A 10 23.91 -15.28 -14.14
N VAL A 11 22.84 -14.78 -13.50
CA VAL A 11 22.95 -13.62 -12.62
C VAL A 11 23.79 -13.95 -11.39
N LEU A 12 23.57 -15.09 -10.73
CA LEU A 12 24.41 -15.53 -9.59
C LEU A 12 25.88 -15.71 -9.99
N GLY A 13 26.16 -16.24 -11.19
CA GLY A 13 27.53 -16.33 -11.71
C GLY A 13 28.17 -14.95 -11.95
N ALA A 14 27.41 -13.99 -12.47
CA ALA A 14 27.88 -12.62 -12.68
C ALA A 14 28.07 -11.86 -11.34
N LEU A 15 27.15 -12.03 -10.39
CA LEU A 15 27.24 -11.47 -9.04
C LEU A 15 28.41 -12.07 -8.24
N GLY A 16 28.72 -13.35 -8.41
CA GLY A 16 29.90 -13.97 -7.82
C GLY A 16 31.23 -13.37 -8.31
N GLY A 17 31.28 -12.87 -9.55
CA GLY A 17 32.44 -12.17 -10.11
C GLY A 17 32.51 -10.67 -9.79
N LEU A 18 31.36 -10.02 -9.56
CA LEU A 18 31.22 -8.59 -9.21
C LEU A 18 31.10 -8.32 -7.70
N GLY A 19 31.07 -9.38 -6.89
CA GLY A 19 30.69 -9.36 -5.47
C GLY A 19 31.60 -8.56 -4.54
N THR A 20 32.77 -8.11 -5.00
CA THR A 20 33.69 -7.26 -4.21
C THR A 20 33.46 -5.75 -4.39
N LEU A 21 32.87 -5.31 -5.50
CA LEU A 21 32.57 -3.88 -5.73
C LEU A 21 31.11 -3.54 -5.40
N GLY A 22 30.18 -4.46 -5.65
CA GLY A 22 28.75 -4.24 -5.40
C GLY A 22 28.33 -4.33 -3.92
N SER A 23 29.03 -5.11 -3.11
CA SER A 23 28.73 -5.30 -1.69
C SER A 23 29.00 -4.05 -0.86
N GLY A 24 30.06 -3.28 -1.17
CA GLY A 24 30.33 -1.99 -0.54
C GLY A 24 29.23 -0.96 -0.80
N VAL A 25 28.80 -0.81 -2.05
CA VAL A 25 27.74 0.13 -2.45
C VAL A 25 26.35 -0.30 -1.95
N ALA A 26 26.10 -1.61 -1.85
CA ALA A 26 24.91 -2.19 -1.25
C ALA A 26 24.79 -1.85 0.24
N VAL A 27 25.88 -2.01 1.00
CA VAL A 27 25.92 -1.65 2.42
C VAL A 27 25.84 -0.13 2.63
N ASP A 28 26.45 0.66 1.74
CA ASP A 28 26.45 2.13 1.81
C ASP A 28 25.04 2.72 1.66
N ASN A 29 24.25 2.22 0.71
CA ASN A 29 22.87 2.68 0.51
C ASN A 29 21.94 2.31 1.68
N VAL A 30 22.17 1.18 2.35
CA VAL A 30 21.38 0.72 3.51
C VAL A 30 21.79 1.40 4.81
N LEU A 31 23.07 1.73 5.01
CA LEU A 31 23.55 2.27 6.29
C LEU A 31 23.71 3.79 6.30
N LEU A 32 24.14 4.41 5.18
CA LEU A 32 24.34 5.87 5.10
C LEU A 32 23.14 6.62 4.50
N GLY A 33 22.27 5.94 3.73
CA GLY A 33 21.07 6.56 3.17
C GLY A 33 20.16 7.15 4.26
N TYR A 34 19.92 6.38 5.32
CA TYR A 34 18.94 6.74 6.36
C TYR A 34 19.35 7.90 7.28
N GLU A 35 20.62 8.32 7.29
CA GLU A 35 21.07 9.42 8.15
C GLU A 35 21.61 10.62 7.33
N GLN A 36 20.99 11.78 7.59
CA GLN A 36 21.57 13.13 7.56
C GLN A 36 21.31 14.13 6.41
N LEU A 37 20.70 13.81 5.26
CA LEU A 37 20.47 14.83 4.23
C LEU A 37 19.05 14.79 3.62
N GLY A 38 18.06 15.45 4.25
CA GLY A 38 16.76 15.70 3.61
C GLY A 38 15.56 16.03 4.52
N THR A 39 14.44 16.38 3.89
CA THR A 39 13.12 16.60 4.51
C THR A 39 12.41 15.25 4.67
N ASN A 40 12.43 14.68 5.89
CA ASN A 40 11.71 13.44 6.22
C ASN A 40 10.20 13.65 6.37
N LEU A 41 9.42 12.57 6.51
CA LEU A 41 7.95 12.62 6.64
C LEU A 41 7.45 13.71 7.60
N ARG A 42 8.11 13.91 8.75
CA ARG A 42 7.71 14.91 9.75
C ARG A 42 7.98 16.37 9.35
N LYS A 43 8.76 16.59 8.30
CA LYS A 43 9.14 17.90 7.78
C LYS A 43 8.58 18.17 6.38
N GLN A 44 8.05 17.17 5.70
CA GLN A 44 7.51 17.30 4.35
C GLN A 44 6.14 17.96 4.38
N ASP A 45 5.80 18.66 3.31
CA ASP A 45 4.40 18.95 2.99
C ASP A 45 3.73 17.67 2.48
N LEU A 46 3.36 16.80 3.41
CA LEU A 46 2.65 15.56 3.10
C LEU A 46 1.20 15.83 2.67
N ALA A 47 0.61 16.93 3.13
CA ALA A 47 -0.76 17.30 2.79
C ALA A 47 -0.88 17.59 1.29
N GLY A 48 0.04 18.38 0.72
CA GLY A 48 0.10 18.62 -0.73
C GLY A 48 0.22 17.33 -1.53
N LYS A 49 1.13 16.43 -1.13
CA LYS A 49 1.34 15.13 -1.81
C LYS A 49 0.14 14.19 -1.76
N PHE A 50 -0.55 14.15 -0.62
CA PHE A 50 -1.74 13.34 -0.47
C PHE A 50 -2.90 13.94 -1.27
N ALA A 51 -3.05 15.27 -1.28
CA ALA A 51 -4.07 15.95 -2.08
C ALA A 51 -3.89 15.67 -3.58
N GLU A 52 -2.66 15.70 -4.08
CA GLU A 52 -2.34 15.41 -5.48
C GLU A 52 -2.73 14.00 -5.91
N THR A 53 -2.72 13.03 -5.00
CA THR A 53 -2.86 11.59 -5.35
C THR A 53 -4.12 10.93 -4.81
N ALA A 54 -4.89 11.62 -3.96
CA ALA A 54 -5.98 11.03 -3.20
C ALA A 54 -7.05 10.33 -4.07
N THR A 55 -7.34 10.89 -5.24
CA THR A 55 -8.32 10.37 -6.20
C THR A 55 -7.70 9.80 -7.46
N ASP A 56 -6.38 9.68 -7.51
CA ASP A 56 -5.69 9.13 -8.67
C ASP A 56 -5.92 7.62 -8.78
N GLY A 57 -6.06 7.18 -10.02
CA GLY A 57 -6.17 5.77 -10.38
C GLY A 57 -7.57 5.18 -10.25
N LEU A 58 -7.74 4.02 -10.88
CA LEU A 58 -9.01 3.30 -10.89
C LEU A 58 -9.28 2.64 -9.53
N ARG A 59 -10.41 3.00 -8.92
CA ARG A 59 -10.96 2.31 -7.74
C ARG A 59 -12.07 1.38 -8.17
N VAL A 60 -12.12 0.21 -7.56
CA VAL A 60 -13.12 -0.81 -7.85
C VAL A 60 -13.69 -1.29 -6.52
N THR A 61 -15.00 -1.17 -6.36
CA THR A 61 -15.75 -1.71 -5.22
C THR A 61 -16.78 -2.69 -5.73
N ASP A 62 -16.80 -3.90 -5.19
CA ASP A 62 -17.80 -4.92 -5.48
C ASP A 62 -18.88 -4.91 -4.39
N ARG A 63 -20.14 -4.70 -4.78
CA ARG A 63 -21.29 -4.72 -3.87
C ARG A 63 -22.48 -5.40 -4.54
N ASN A 64 -23.00 -6.46 -3.94
CA ASN A 64 -24.23 -7.15 -4.38
C ASN A 64 -24.23 -7.53 -5.87
N GLY A 65 -23.08 -7.97 -6.39
CA GLY A 65 -22.94 -8.34 -7.80
C GLY A 65 -22.78 -7.15 -8.75
N VAL A 66 -22.65 -5.92 -8.24
CA VAL A 66 -22.37 -4.71 -9.01
C VAL A 66 -20.95 -4.23 -8.72
N ARG A 67 -20.21 -3.92 -9.78
CA ARG A 67 -18.89 -3.29 -9.71
C ARG A 67 -19.02 -1.80 -9.87
N VAL A 68 -18.64 -1.06 -8.84
CA VAL A 68 -18.55 0.40 -8.81
C VAL A 68 -17.13 0.80 -9.16
N LEU A 69 -16.95 1.49 -10.27
CA LEU A 69 -15.66 1.98 -10.74
C LEU A 69 -15.62 3.50 -10.60
N LEU A 70 -14.56 4.01 -9.95
CA LEU A 70 -14.27 5.44 -9.87
C LEU A 70 -12.89 5.71 -10.48
N TRP A 71 -12.80 6.64 -11.40
CA TRP A 71 -11.53 7.15 -11.92
C TRP A 71 -11.71 8.56 -12.44
N ASP A 72 -10.74 9.44 -12.14
CA ASP A 72 -10.81 10.87 -12.46
C ASP A 72 -12.12 11.48 -11.90
N ASP A 73 -13.05 11.85 -12.80
CA ASP A 73 -14.38 12.39 -12.50
C ASP A 73 -15.50 11.41 -12.87
N ASN A 74 -15.17 10.18 -13.25
CA ASN A 74 -16.14 9.21 -13.74
C ASN A 74 -16.56 8.20 -12.66
N LEU A 75 -17.87 7.97 -12.57
CA LEU A 75 -18.49 6.84 -11.90
C LEU A 75 -19.11 5.92 -12.95
N ARG A 76 -18.72 4.65 -12.94
CA ARG A 76 -19.34 3.60 -13.77
C ARG A 76 -19.78 2.43 -12.92
N LEU A 77 -21.02 2.00 -13.16
CA LEU A 77 -21.57 0.79 -12.59
C LEU A 77 -21.53 -0.29 -13.66
N LEU A 78 -20.93 -1.43 -13.34
CA LEU A 78 -20.91 -2.62 -14.19
C LEU A 78 -21.65 -3.75 -13.51
N ASP A 79 -22.37 -4.53 -14.30
CA ASP A 79 -22.87 -5.82 -13.83
C ASP A 79 -21.68 -6.76 -13.61
N GLY A 80 -21.60 -7.36 -12.43
CA GLY A 80 -20.50 -8.19 -11.98
C GLY A 80 -20.30 -9.45 -12.84
N PRO A 81 -21.35 -10.21 -13.18
CA PRO A 81 -21.24 -11.45 -13.94
C PRO A 81 -20.81 -11.28 -15.39
N ASP A 82 -21.29 -10.26 -16.11
CA ASP A 82 -21.06 -10.10 -17.55
C ASP A 82 -20.25 -8.84 -17.93
N GLY A 83 -20.04 -7.93 -16.98
CA GLY A 83 -19.31 -6.68 -17.20
C GLY A 83 -20.05 -5.64 -18.05
N SER A 84 -21.35 -5.84 -18.28
CA SER A 84 -22.18 -4.88 -19.00
C SER A 84 -22.30 -3.57 -18.23
N VAL A 85 -22.47 -2.46 -18.94
CA VAL A 85 -22.58 -1.14 -18.31
C VAL A 85 -24.00 -0.94 -17.83
N LEU A 86 -24.17 -0.77 -16.52
CA LEU A 86 -25.44 -0.44 -15.90
C LEU A 86 -25.67 1.07 -15.86
N ALA A 87 -24.63 1.84 -15.51
CA ALA A 87 -24.66 3.29 -15.45
C ALA A 87 -23.28 3.88 -15.71
N ASN A 88 -23.23 5.12 -16.20
CA ASN A 88 -22.00 5.86 -16.43
C ASN A 88 -22.26 7.37 -16.28
N HIS A 89 -21.59 8.01 -15.34
CA HIS A 89 -21.85 9.40 -14.94
C HIS A 89 -20.56 10.14 -14.60
N ASP A 90 -20.64 11.47 -14.67
CA ASP A 90 -19.69 12.36 -14.02
C ASP A 90 -20.11 12.52 -12.54
N TYR A 91 -19.29 12.03 -11.61
CA TYR A 91 -19.68 11.94 -10.20
C TYR A 91 -19.57 13.25 -9.40
N PRO A 92 -18.67 14.20 -9.72
CA PRO A 92 -18.74 15.55 -9.20
C PRO A 92 -20.09 16.25 -9.36
N ASP A 93 -20.84 15.91 -10.43
CA ASP A 93 -22.10 16.56 -10.82
C ASP A 93 -23.36 15.76 -10.46
N LEU A 94 -23.21 14.48 -10.10
CA LEU A 94 -24.31 13.63 -9.62
C LEU A 94 -25.02 14.26 -8.42
N ASP A 95 -26.34 14.42 -8.49
CA ASP A 95 -27.10 15.02 -7.40
C ASP A 95 -27.55 14.00 -6.33
N ALA A 96 -28.14 14.49 -5.23
CA ALA A 96 -28.55 13.64 -4.12
C ALA A 96 -29.73 12.70 -4.44
N SER A 97 -30.55 13.03 -5.43
CA SER A 97 -31.66 12.19 -5.90
C SER A 97 -31.16 11.09 -6.81
N GLU A 98 -30.28 11.41 -7.77
CA GLU A 98 -29.66 10.46 -8.69
C GLU A 98 -28.82 9.42 -7.95
N ARG A 99 -28.01 9.85 -6.97
CA ARG A 99 -27.23 8.91 -6.14
C ARG A 99 -28.14 7.93 -5.38
N ARG A 100 -29.27 8.40 -4.87
CA ARG A 100 -30.23 7.56 -4.14
C ARG A 100 -30.91 6.58 -5.08
N GLU A 101 -31.31 7.03 -6.26
CA GLU A 101 -31.87 6.16 -7.29
C GLU A 101 -30.90 5.05 -7.68
N LEU A 102 -29.62 5.36 -7.92
CA LEU A 102 -28.58 4.37 -8.21
C LEU A 102 -28.35 3.40 -7.05
N ASP A 103 -28.27 3.90 -5.80
CA ASP A 103 -28.13 3.05 -4.62
C ASP A 103 -29.32 2.08 -4.47
N ASP A 104 -30.55 2.56 -4.64
CA ASP A 104 -31.77 1.77 -4.48
C ASP A 104 -31.96 0.76 -5.62
N GLN A 105 -31.73 1.20 -6.87
CA GLN A 105 -31.89 0.38 -8.08
C GLN A 105 -30.90 -0.79 -8.11
N HIS A 106 -29.68 -0.57 -7.63
CA HIS A 106 -28.60 -1.54 -7.69
C HIS A 106 -28.28 -2.17 -6.32
N GLY A 107 -29.06 -1.83 -5.29
CA GLY A 107 -28.89 -2.36 -3.93
C GLY A 107 -27.53 -2.05 -3.32
N LEU A 108 -26.96 -0.86 -3.56
CA LEU A 108 -25.60 -0.53 -3.12
C LEU A 108 -25.52 -0.15 -1.63
N GLY A 109 -26.67 -0.02 -0.96
CA GLY A 109 -26.75 0.09 0.50
C GLY A 109 -26.17 1.38 1.06
N GLY A 110 -26.39 2.50 0.37
CA GLY A 110 -25.91 3.82 0.79
C GLY A 110 -24.49 4.16 0.33
N LEU A 111 -23.82 3.27 -0.42
CA LEU A 111 -22.45 3.46 -0.86
C LEU A 111 -22.27 4.79 -1.62
N LEU A 112 -23.17 5.10 -2.56
CA LEU A 112 -23.10 6.34 -3.33
C LEU A 112 -23.65 7.53 -2.54
N THR A 113 -24.80 7.39 -1.88
CA THR A 113 -25.43 8.50 -1.14
C THR A 113 -24.60 8.99 0.05
N GLU A 114 -23.91 8.10 0.76
CA GLU A 114 -23.08 8.42 1.92
C GLU A 114 -21.60 8.62 1.55
N GLY A 115 -21.06 7.75 0.69
CA GLY A 115 -19.64 7.72 0.35
C GLY A 115 -19.24 8.80 -0.65
N LEU A 116 -19.99 8.93 -1.74
CA LEU A 116 -19.60 9.77 -2.88
C LEU A 116 -19.44 11.26 -2.52
N PRO A 117 -20.29 11.89 -1.70
CA PRO A 117 -20.09 13.29 -1.29
C PRO A 117 -18.74 13.51 -0.60
N THR A 118 -18.29 12.53 0.19
CA THR A 118 -16.99 12.58 0.88
C THR A 118 -15.84 12.43 -0.11
N VAL A 119 -15.97 11.53 -1.09
CA VAL A 119 -14.99 11.36 -2.18
C VAL A 119 -14.90 12.64 -3.02
N THR A 120 -16.03 13.27 -3.37
CA THR A 120 -16.06 14.55 -4.09
C THR A 120 -15.41 15.68 -3.28
N ALA A 121 -15.60 15.72 -1.96
CA ALA A 121 -14.94 16.70 -1.10
C ALA A 121 -13.41 16.49 -1.08
N LEU A 122 -12.96 15.25 -1.00
CA LEU A 122 -11.54 14.89 -1.11
C LEU A 122 -10.95 15.30 -2.46
N HIS A 123 -11.65 15.00 -3.56
CA HIS A 123 -11.27 15.40 -4.93
C HIS A 123 -11.09 16.92 -5.06
N ARG A 124 -11.99 17.69 -4.44
CA ARG A 124 -11.95 19.17 -4.44
C ARG A 124 -10.95 19.77 -3.44
N GLY A 125 -10.18 18.93 -2.73
CA GLY A 125 -9.24 19.39 -1.70
C GLY A 125 -9.90 19.96 -0.45
N ALA A 126 -11.19 19.70 -0.23
CA ALA A 126 -11.97 20.19 0.91
C ALA A 126 -11.81 19.27 2.14
N VAL A 127 -10.57 18.94 2.48
CA VAL A 127 -10.20 18.04 3.59
C VAL A 127 -8.96 18.55 4.30
N THR A 128 -8.78 18.15 5.56
CA THR A 128 -7.54 18.34 6.31
C THR A 128 -6.81 17.03 6.50
N PHE A 129 -5.55 16.95 6.09
CA PHE A 129 -4.71 15.77 6.36
C PHE A 129 -4.08 15.86 7.74
N ALA A 130 -4.08 14.75 8.48
CA ALA A 130 -3.48 14.68 9.81
C ALA A 130 -2.58 13.45 9.94
N PHE A 131 -1.28 13.67 10.14
CA PHE A 131 -0.29 12.60 10.18
C PHE A 131 0.17 12.31 11.60
N SER A 132 0.29 11.03 11.95
CA SER A 132 0.76 10.58 13.27
C SER A 132 1.50 9.24 13.18
N ASP A 133 2.11 8.84 14.29
CA ASP A 133 2.53 7.45 14.47
C ASP A 133 1.32 6.49 14.44
N PRO A 134 1.57 5.16 14.32
CA PRO A 134 0.49 4.19 14.17
C PRO A 134 -0.48 4.16 15.37
N GLU A 135 0.03 4.27 16.60
CA GLU A 135 -0.80 4.26 17.81
C GLU A 135 -1.76 5.46 17.83
N GLY A 136 -1.23 6.67 17.61
CA GLY A 136 -2.04 7.89 17.53
C GLY A 136 -3.02 7.88 16.36
N PHE A 137 -2.67 7.20 15.26
CA PHE A 137 -3.58 7.03 14.11
C PHE A 137 -4.77 6.14 14.49
N PHE A 138 -4.52 4.92 14.98
CA PHE A 138 -5.59 3.97 15.29
C PHE A 138 -6.46 4.48 16.44
N GLU A 139 -5.88 5.14 17.45
CA GLU A 139 -6.63 5.83 18.50
C GLU A 139 -7.60 6.84 17.91
N ARG A 140 -7.10 7.76 17.07
CA ARG A 140 -7.91 8.82 16.48
C ARG A 140 -9.06 8.28 15.65
N VAL A 141 -8.82 7.24 14.85
CA VAL A 141 -9.87 6.68 13.99
C VAL A 141 -10.91 5.95 14.83
N ARG A 142 -10.49 5.23 15.88
CA ARG A 142 -11.39 4.49 16.78
C ARG A 142 -12.27 5.41 17.62
N THR A 143 -11.79 6.58 18.02
CA THR A 143 -12.57 7.56 18.80
C THR A 143 -13.32 8.58 17.95
N GLY A 144 -13.07 8.62 16.63
CA GLY A 144 -13.69 9.56 15.70
C GLY A 144 -15.03 9.09 15.12
N ASP A 145 -15.54 9.82 14.13
CA ASP A 145 -16.71 9.44 13.33
C ASP A 145 -16.26 9.01 11.91
N PRO A 146 -15.93 7.72 11.68
CA PRO A 146 -15.40 7.27 10.40
C PRO A 146 -16.44 7.20 9.29
N LYS A 147 -16.11 7.75 8.13
CA LYS A 147 -16.90 7.69 6.88
C LYS A 147 -16.66 6.38 6.13
N ARG A 148 -17.22 5.28 6.67
CA ARG A 148 -17.05 3.90 6.15
C ARG A 148 -17.28 3.76 4.66
N SER A 149 -18.41 4.27 4.15
CA SER A 149 -18.79 4.19 2.74
C SER A 149 -17.78 4.94 1.84
N ALA A 150 -17.21 6.05 2.33
CA ALA A 150 -16.15 6.76 1.62
C ALA A 150 -14.82 5.99 1.63
N VAL A 151 -14.45 5.43 2.80
CA VAL A 151 -13.26 4.56 2.91
C VAL A 151 -13.39 3.37 1.96
N GLU A 152 -14.57 2.78 1.82
CA GLU A 152 -14.83 1.68 0.88
C GLU A 152 -14.54 2.09 -0.57
N LEU A 153 -15.10 3.22 -1.02
CA LEU A 153 -14.88 3.76 -2.36
C LEU A 153 -13.42 4.16 -2.62
N LEU A 154 -12.70 4.57 -1.57
CA LEU A 154 -11.30 5.00 -1.62
C LEU A 154 -10.31 3.86 -1.37
N ARG A 155 -10.74 2.61 -1.30
CA ARG A 155 -9.81 1.48 -1.32
C ARG A 155 -9.37 1.20 -2.75
N GLY A 156 -8.11 0.84 -2.89
CA GLY A 156 -7.56 0.47 -4.16
C GLY A 156 -6.66 -0.73 -3.99
N HIS A 157 -7.24 -1.93 -3.89
CA HIS A 157 -6.50 -3.18 -4.04
C HIS A 157 -7.43 -4.39 -4.18
N ARG A 158 -6.89 -5.52 -4.65
CA ARG A 158 -7.59 -6.83 -4.53
C ARG A 158 -7.37 -7.36 -3.11
N PRO A 159 -8.39 -7.45 -2.25
CA PRO A 159 -8.22 -7.91 -0.88
C PRO A 159 -7.59 -9.30 -0.84
N ALA A 160 -6.70 -9.54 0.13
CA ALA A 160 -6.27 -10.90 0.43
C ALA A 160 -7.46 -11.73 0.94
N PRO A 161 -7.48 -13.05 0.71
CA PRO A 161 -8.44 -13.93 1.36
C PRO A 161 -8.34 -13.81 2.88
N THR A 162 -9.48 -13.65 3.56
CA THR A 162 -9.54 -13.41 5.01
C THR A 162 -8.96 -14.56 5.83
N ASP A 163 -9.14 -15.79 5.38
CA ASP A 163 -8.53 -16.98 5.97
C ASP A 163 -6.99 -16.96 5.83
N ALA A 164 -6.47 -16.33 4.77
CA ALA A 164 -5.03 -16.23 4.56
C ALA A 164 -4.40 -15.18 5.45
N VAL A 165 -5.06 -14.03 5.61
CA VAL A 165 -4.65 -13.03 6.59
C VAL A 165 -4.64 -13.61 8.00
N ARG A 166 -5.74 -14.25 8.44
CA ARG A 166 -5.81 -14.89 9.77
C ARG A 166 -4.66 -15.87 10.01
N SER A 167 -4.36 -16.69 9.02
CA SER A 167 -3.29 -17.69 9.11
C SER A 167 -1.89 -17.08 9.23
N VAL A 168 -1.65 -15.90 8.65
CA VAL A 168 -0.33 -15.26 8.64
C VAL A 168 -0.17 -14.32 9.84
N THR A 169 -1.22 -13.62 10.25
CA THR A 169 -1.12 -12.54 11.24
C THR A 169 -1.68 -12.91 12.62
N ASP A 170 -2.31 -14.07 12.76
CA ASP A 170 -3.07 -14.47 13.97
C ASP A 170 -4.06 -13.39 14.45
N ALA A 171 -4.66 -12.65 13.52
CA ALA A 171 -5.53 -11.52 13.79
C ALA A 171 -6.83 -11.61 12.99
N ASP A 172 -7.91 -11.05 13.53
CA ASP A 172 -9.16 -10.93 12.79
C ASP A 172 -9.03 -9.85 11.70
N PRO A 173 -9.30 -10.14 10.40
CA PRO A 173 -9.18 -9.16 9.32
C PRO A 173 -10.10 -7.93 9.47
N ALA A 174 -11.11 -8.03 10.35
CA ALA A 174 -11.97 -6.92 10.75
C ALA A 174 -11.31 -5.94 11.76
N ASP A 175 -10.14 -6.28 12.32
CA ASP A 175 -9.34 -5.41 13.18
C ASP A 175 -8.02 -5.03 12.49
N PRO A 176 -7.99 -3.92 11.73
CA PRO A 176 -6.78 -3.51 11.01
C PRO A 176 -5.59 -3.17 11.89
N GLU A 177 -5.82 -2.77 13.15
CA GLU A 177 -4.74 -2.49 14.10
C GLU A 177 -4.05 -3.80 14.49
N ALA A 178 -4.83 -4.84 14.81
CA ALA A 178 -4.31 -6.17 15.09
C ALA A 178 -3.63 -6.79 13.85
N VAL A 179 -4.22 -6.65 12.66
CA VAL A 179 -3.61 -7.12 11.40
C VAL A 179 -2.26 -6.43 11.15
N ALA A 180 -2.19 -5.11 11.27
CA ALA A 180 -0.95 -4.36 11.05
C ALA A 180 0.17 -4.82 12.00
N ARG A 181 -0.14 -5.06 13.27
CA ARG A 181 0.82 -5.61 14.23
C ARG A 181 1.20 -7.06 13.91
N GLY A 182 0.20 -7.91 13.63
CA GLY A 182 0.40 -9.33 13.34
C GLY A 182 1.21 -9.58 12.06
N LEU A 183 1.19 -8.66 11.09
CA LEU A 183 2.05 -8.74 9.90
C LEU A 183 3.54 -8.69 10.25
N VAL A 184 3.94 -8.07 11.37
CA VAL A 184 5.36 -8.05 11.79
C VAL A 184 5.86 -9.46 12.06
N ASP A 185 5.13 -10.22 12.88
CA ASP A 185 5.50 -11.59 13.24
C ASP A 185 5.20 -12.55 12.09
N GLY A 186 4.09 -12.36 11.38
CA GLY A 186 3.74 -13.15 10.21
C GLY A 186 4.80 -13.07 9.11
N PHE A 187 5.30 -11.87 8.80
CA PHE A 187 6.37 -11.73 7.82
C PHE A 187 7.72 -12.29 8.30
N ARG A 188 8.02 -12.20 9.60
CA ARG A 188 9.20 -12.85 10.19
C ARG A 188 9.16 -14.37 10.07
N GLU A 189 8.00 -14.96 10.28
CA GLU A 189 7.83 -16.42 10.25
C GLU A 189 7.78 -16.96 8.82
N HIS A 190 7.05 -16.27 7.94
CA HIS A 190 6.69 -16.80 6.62
C HIS A 190 7.56 -16.29 5.47
N ALA A 191 8.37 -15.25 5.70
CA ALA A 191 9.18 -14.64 4.66
C ALA A 191 10.59 -14.28 5.14
N HIS A 192 11.45 -13.97 4.19
CA HIS A 192 12.77 -13.40 4.43
C HIS A 192 13.03 -12.27 3.45
N TYR A 193 13.97 -11.38 3.78
CA TYR A 193 14.33 -10.32 2.85
C TYR A 193 15.12 -10.91 1.67
N ASP A 194 14.67 -10.63 0.44
CA ASP A 194 15.32 -11.13 -0.78
C ASP A 194 16.60 -10.33 -1.09
N LEU A 195 17.65 -10.65 -0.33
CA LEU A 195 18.98 -10.06 -0.49
C LEU A 195 19.56 -10.30 -1.91
N PRO A 196 19.41 -11.48 -2.55
CA PRO A 196 19.81 -11.65 -3.94
C PRO A 196 19.15 -10.66 -4.90
N ARG A 197 17.84 -10.44 -4.80
CA ARG A 197 17.11 -9.45 -5.62
C ARG A 197 17.52 -8.01 -5.29
N TYR A 198 17.81 -7.71 -4.02
CA TYR A 198 18.39 -6.44 -3.62
C TYR A 198 19.72 -6.17 -4.34
N VAL A 199 20.67 -7.10 -4.23
CA VAL A 199 22.01 -7.00 -4.83
C VAL A 199 21.91 -6.91 -6.36
N ALA A 200 21.06 -7.73 -6.99
CA ALA A 200 20.80 -7.66 -8.42
C ALA A 200 20.32 -6.25 -8.83
N GLY A 201 19.45 -5.63 -8.04
CA GLY A 201 19.02 -4.25 -8.22
C GLY A 201 20.12 -3.22 -8.10
N ALA A 202 20.98 -3.37 -7.09
CA ALA A 202 22.11 -2.48 -6.89
C ALA A 202 23.09 -2.53 -8.07
N VAL A 203 23.36 -3.73 -8.61
CA VAL A 203 24.22 -3.92 -9.80
C VAL A 203 23.55 -3.39 -11.06
N GLN A 204 22.26 -3.71 -11.27
CA GLN A 204 21.49 -3.23 -12.41
C GLN A 204 21.57 -1.71 -12.53
N PHE A 205 21.44 -1.00 -11.42
CA PHE A 205 21.49 0.45 -11.45
C PHE A 205 22.90 1.01 -11.54
N ASN A 206 23.79 0.63 -10.62
CA ASN A 206 25.09 1.31 -10.47
C ASN A 206 26.12 0.88 -11.52
N VAL A 207 25.98 -0.34 -12.05
CA VAL A 207 26.95 -0.92 -13.00
C VAL A 207 26.34 -0.99 -14.40
N ALA A 208 25.12 -1.49 -14.51
CA ALA A 208 24.48 -1.66 -15.80
C ALA A 208 23.64 -0.45 -16.26
N PHE A 209 23.52 0.60 -15.43
CA PHE A 209 22.73 1.80 -15.74
C PHE A 209 21.30 1.49 -16.24
N ASN A 210 20.65 0.48 -15.65
CA ASN A 210 19.35 -0.06 -16.04
C ASN A 210 19.26 -0.59 -17.48
N ALA A 211 20.38 -0.93 -18.12
CA ALA A 211 20.35 -1.52 -19.47
C ALA A 211 19.72 -2.93 -19.52
N VAL A 212 19.59 -3.60 -18.38
CA VAL A 212 19.03 -4.96 -18.22
C VAL A 212 18.23 -5.07 -16.92
N ASP A 213 17.12 -5.80 -16.91
CA ASP A 213 16.36 -6.14 -15.68
C ASP A 213 16.95 -7.40 -15.03
N LEU A 214 17.91 -7.21 -14.13
CA LEU A 214 18.55 -8.30 -13.39
C LEU A 214 17.66 -8.82 -12.26
N ARG A 215 16.69 -8.02 -11.80
CA ARG A 215 15.78 -8.38 -10.70
C ARG A 215 14.74 -9.40 -11.14
N ALA A 216 14.32 -9.37 -12.41
CA ALA A 216 13.32 -10.29 -12.95
C ALA A 216 13.64 -11.77 -12.67
N GLY A 217 14.92 -12.16 -12.69
CA GLY A 217 15.35 -13.55 -12.47
C GLY A 217 15.23 -14.05 -11.03
N PHE A 218 14.86 -13.18 -10.09
CA PHE A 218 14.72 -13.49 -8.66
C PHE A 218 13.29 -13.26 -8.14
N ARG A 219 12.34 -12.86 -9.00
CA ARG A 219 10.96 -12.63 -8.56
C ARG A 219 10.29 -13.97 -8.29
N ASP A 220 9.99 -14.22 -7.01
CA ASP A 220 9.15 -15.35 -6.58
C ASP A 220 7.67 -14.93 -6.50
N ASP A 221 6.76 -15.90 -6.35
CA ASP A 221 5.36 -15.61 -6.05
C ASP A 221 5.23 -15.18 -4.59
N THR A 222 4.87 -13.91 -4.39
CA THR A 222 4.77 -13.28 -3.08
C THR A 222 3.34 -13.15 -2.58
N SER A 223 2.38 -13.91 -3.12
CA SER A 223 0.98 -13.89 -2.69
C SER A 223 0.78 -14.42 -1.26
N PHE A 224 -0.35 -14.07 -0.63
CA PHE A 224 -0.74 -14.64 0.68
C PHE A 224 -0.85 -16.16 0.69
N ALA A 225 -1.19 -16.77 -0.45
CA ALA A 225 -1.19 -18.23 -0.57
C ALA A 225 0.24 -18.78 -0.43
N SER A 226 1.21 -18.18 -1.12
CA SER A 226 2.62 -18.56 -1.05
C SER A 226 3.24 -18.29 0.32
N LEU A 227 2.83 -17.22 1.02
CA LEU A 227 3.33 -16.93 2.37
C LEU A 227 3.00 -18.06 3.35
N ARG A 228 1.84 -18.69 3.25
CA ARG A 228 1.49 -19.83 4.12
C ARG A 228 2.45 -21.01 3.97
N ASP A 229 2.99 -21.20 2.78
CA ASP A 229 3.95 -22.27 2.49
C ASP A 229 5.35 -21.98 3.05
N GLY A 230 5.59 -20.72 3.47
CA GLY A 230 6.79 -20.26 4.16
C GLY A 230 8.01 -20.07 3.25
N GLY A 231 9.02 -19.38 3.78
CA GLY A 231 10.32 -19.22 3.12
C GLY A 231 10.29 -18.39 1.84
N VAL A 232 9.32 -17.49 1.68
CA VAL A 232 9.18 -16.63 0.50
C VAL A 232 10.17 -15.47 0.57
N GLY A 233 10.96 -15.27 -0.49
CA GLY A 233 11.82 -14.09 -0.63
C GLY A 233 11.00 -12.87 -1.00
N MET A 234 10.97 -11.86 -0.13
CA MET A 234 10.21 -10.62 -0.35
C MET A 234 11.11 -9.39 -0.41
N PHE A 235 10.73 -8.44 -1.27
CA PHE A 235 11.34 -7.11 -1.35
C PHE A 235 10.44 -6.06 -0.71
N CYS A 236 10.95 -4.84 -0.44
CA CYS A 236 10.16 -3.76 0.19
C CYS A 236 8.84 -3.46 -0.55
N THR A 237 8.82 -3.57 -1.88
CA THR A 237 7.60 -3.49 -2.70
C THR A 237 6.59 -4.58 -2.40
N ASP A 238 7.06 -5.82 -2.16
CA ASP A 238 6.21 -6.96 -1.87
C ASP A 238 5.60 -6.82 -0.47
N PHE A 239 6.41 -6.44 0.53
CA PHE A 239 5.94 -6.14 1.89
C PHE A 239 4.84 -5.07 1.88
N ALA A 240 5.06 -3.95 1.18
CA ALA A 240 4.10 -2.85 1.13
C ALA A 240 2.78 -3.27 0.47
N ALA A 241 2.85 -4.01 -0.65
CA ALA A 241 1.67 -4.51 -1.36
C ALA A 241 0.90 -5.55 -0.53
N ARG A 242 1.58 -6.51 0.09
CA ARG A 242 0.95 -7.52 0.95
C ARG A 242 0.33 -6.91 2.19
N ALA A 243 0.94 -5.89 2.78
CA ALA A 243 0.33 -5.17 3.89
C ALA A 243 -0.98 -4.47 3.45
N ALA A 244 -0.99 -3.81 2.30
CA ALA A 244 -2.22 -3.19 1.77
C ALA A 244 -3.32 -4.23 1.48
N GLU A 245 -2.96 -5.39 0.91
CA GLU A 245 -3.86 -6.54 0.70
C GLU A 245 -4.52 -7.02 1.98
N ALA A 246 -3.72 -7.20 3.03
CA ALA A 246 -4.19 -7.69 4.31
C ALA A 246 -5.14 -6.69 4.99
N LEU A 247 -4.77 -5.40 4.96
CA LEU A 247 -5.55 -4.32 5.55
C LEU A 247 -6.87 -4.08 4.81
N HIS A 248 -7.03 -4.58 3.58
CA HIS A 248 -8.30 -4.51 2.83
C HIS A 248 -9.09 -5.81 2.86
N ALA A 249 -8.58 -6.88 3.48
CA ALA A 249 -9.16 -8.21 3.41
C ALA A 249 -10.63 -8.29 3.88
N ALA A 250 -10.98 -7.59 4.95
CA ALA A 250 -12.38 -7.42 5.36
C ALA A 250 -12.99 -6.16 4.72
N PRO A 251 -14.28 -6.17 4.33
CA PRO A 251 -14.99 -4.99 3.86
C PRO A 251 -14.89 -3.80 4.83
N ALA A 252 -14.87 -2.57 4.31
CA ALA A 252 -14.76 -1.36 5.15
C ALA A 252 -15.92 -1.24 6.16
N GLY A 253 -17.13 -1.65 5.77
CA GLY A 253 -18.29 -1.69 6.65
C GLY A 253 -18.11 -2.61 7.86
N GLU A 254 -17.30 -3.65 7.75
CA GLU A 254 -17.07 -4.67 8.79
C GLU A 254 -15.85 -4.36 9.67
N GLN A 255 -14.96 -3.47 9.23
CA GLN A 255 -13.74 -3.15 9.98
C GLN A 255 -13.98 -2.20 11.15
N SER A 256 -13.20 -2.36 12.22
CA SER A 256 -13.20 -1.44 13.35
C SER A 256 -11.78 -1.25 13.87
N PRO A 257 -11.08 -0.17 13.48
CA PRO A 257 -11.52 0.95 12.63
C PRO A 257 -11.46 0.66 11.12
N PRO A 258 -12.28 1.32 10.26
CA PRO A 258 -12.18 1.18 8.81
C PRO A 258 -10.98 1.94 8.25
N VAL A 259 -10.15 1.26 7.46
CA VAL A 259 -8.95 1.86 6.86
C VAL A 259 -8.91 1.73 5.33
N MET A 260 -8.19 2.63 4.68
CA MET A 260 -7.64 2.45 3.35
C MET A 260 -6.12 2.40 3.45
N ALA A 261 -5.47 1.80 2.47
CA ALA A 261 -4.05 1.54 2.49
C ALA A 261 -3.50 1.66 1.08
N GLY A 262 -2.25 2.04 0.97
CA GLY A 262 -1.56 2.24 -0.28
C GLY A 262 -0.06 2.04 -0.12
N VAL A 263 0.66 2.30 -1.21
CA VAL A 263 2.11 2.16 -1.30
C VAL A 263 2.74 3.53 -1.37
N VAL A 264 3.82 3.74 -0.62
CA VAL A 264 4.63 4.96 -0.64
C VAL A 264 6.00 4.62 -1.17
N ILE A 265 6.48 5.42 -2.12
CA ILE A 265 7.80 5.29 -2.71
C ILE A 265 8.68 6.42 -2.17
N ASP A 266 9.81 6.03 -1.59
CA ASP A 266 10.96 6.88 -1.28
C ASP A 266 11.99 6.70 -2.38
N ASP A 267 12.01 7.61 -3.36
CA ASP A 267 12.91 7.50 -4.52
C ASP A 267 14.38 7.66 -4.12
N ARG A 268 14.63 8.44 -3.05
CA ARG A 268 15.98 8.67 -2.52
C ARG A 268 16.61 7.38 -2.02
N HIS A 269 15.86 6.58 -1.27
CA HIS A 269 16.36 5.31 -0.70
C HIS A 269 15.96 4.07 -1.50
N ARG A 270 15.16 4.26 -2.57
CA ARG A 270 14.53 3.16 -3.34
C ARG A 270 13.79 2.21 -2.45
N HIS A 271 13.13 2.81 -1.49
CA HIS A 271 12.43 2.11 -0.45
C HIS A 271 10.95 2.28 -0.65
N VAL A 272 10.22 1.23 -0.31
CA VAL A 272 8.78 1.18 -0.52
C VAL A 272 8.15 0.68 0.76
N PHE A 273 7.16 1.42 1.26
CA PHE A 273 6.49 1.16 2.53
C PHE A 273 5.00 1.45 2.39
N THR A 274 4.21 1.11 3.41
CA THR A 274 2.75 1.21 3.38
C THR A 274 2.30 2.54 3.98
N VAL A 275 1.32 3.20 3.35
CA VAL A 275 0.49 4.21 4.01
C VAL A 275 -0.81 3.58 4.45
N VAL A 276 -1.29 3.95 5.63
CA VAL A 276 -2.62 3.60 6.12
C VAL A 276 -3.35 4.88 6.46
N ALA A 277 -4.59 5.02 6.02
CA ALA A 277 -5.40 6.21 6.23
C ALA A 277 -6.86 5.84 6.52
N SER A 278 -7.62 6.82 6.99
CA SER A 278 -9.08 6.73 7.10
C SER A 278 -9.68 8.08 6.75
N VAL A 279 -11.01 8.19 6.79
CA VAL A 279 -11.71 9.47 6.60
C VAL A 279 -12.67 9.66 7.76
N LEU A 280 -12.55 10.77 8.46
CA LEU A 280 -13.35 11.12 9.62
C LEU A 280 -14.18 12.37 9.35
N ALA A 281 -15.37 12.42 9.93
CA ALA A 281 -16.02 13.69 10.19
C ALA A 281 -15.30 14.41 11.33
N GLY A 282 -14.98 15.69 11.15
CA GLY A 282 -14.50 16.59 12.19
C GLY A 282 -15.45 17.77 12.38
N GLU A 283 -15.21 18.57 13.40
CA GLU A 283 -16.03 19.75 13.73
C GLU A 283 -16.02 20.79 12.61
N ASP A 284 -14.86 21.02 11.99
CA ASP A 284 -14.64 22.02 10.94
C ASP A 284 -14.65 21.43 9.51
N GLY A 285 -15.02 20.16 9.36
CA GLY A 285 -15.03 19.46 8.07
C GLY A 285 -14.37 18.09 8.12
N LEU A 286 -14.04 17.55 6.94
CA LEU A 286 -13.47 16.20 6.82
C LEU A 286 -11.98 16.19 7.19
N VAL A 287 -11.58 15.18 7.96
CA VAL A 287 -10.18 14.94 8.33
C VAL A 287 -9.75 13.59 7.78
N VAL A 288 -8.61 13.54 7.10
CA VAL A 288 -7.96 12.32 6.62
C VAL A 288 -6.77 12.03 7.53
N PRO A 289 -6.96 11.27 8.63
CA PRO A 289 -5.82 10.77 9.39
C PRO A 289 -5.02 9.78 8.55
N ALA A 290 -3.70 9.80 8.69
CA ALA A 290 -2.80 8.85 8.03
C ALA A 290 -1.57 8.53 8.88
N THR A 291 -1.07 7.31 8.71
CA THR A 291 0.20 6.83 9.25
C THR A 291 0.95 6.01 8.21
N PHE A 292 2.18 5.61 8.56
CA PHE A 292 3.09 4.92 7.64
C PHE A 292 3.73 3.73 8.33
N LEU A 293 3.75 2.59 7.64
CA LEU A 293 4.22 1.30 8.15
C LEU A 293 5.32 0.75 7.23
N ASP A 294 6.43 0.29 7.79
CA ASP A 294 7.52 -0.35 7.03
C ASP A 294 7.94 -1.68 7.66
N TYR A 295 7.58 -2.78 7.01
CA TYR A 295 7.88 -4.13 7.47
C TYR A 295 9.25 -4.65 7.02
N THR A 296 10.03 -3.89 6.26
CA THR A 296 11.34 -4.35 5.77
C THR A 296 12.29 -4.65 6.92
N HIS A 297 12.18 -3.89 8.01
CA HIS A 297 12.99 -4.09 9.21
C HIS A 297 12.57 -5.31 10.04
N SER A 298 11.35 -5.83 9.86
CA SER A 298 10.92 -7.06 10.52
C SER A 298 11.72 -8.27 10.05
N THR A 299 12.18 -8.30 8.79
CA THR A 299 12.91 -9.45 8.22
C THR A 299 14.40 -9.21 8.03
N LEU A 300 14.80 -8.03 7.52
CA LEU A 300 16.21 -7.74 7.20
C LEU A 300 17.14 -7.73 8.43
N TYR A 301 16.66 -7.24 9.57
CA TYR A 301 17.51 -7.08 10.75
C TYR A 301 17.52 -8.27 11.69
N ASP A 302 16.54 -9.18 11.59
CA ASP A 302 16.62 -10.47 12.27
C ASP A 302 17.61 -11.41 11.58
N ASP A 303 17.70 -11.38 10.25
CA ASP A 303 18.73 -12.07 9.47
C ASP A 303 20.16 -11.57 9.80
N LEU A 304 20.28 -10.28 10.17
CA LEU A 304 21.54 -9.64 10.55
C LEU A 304 21.76 -9.53 12.07
N ARG A 305 20.81 -9.98 12.90
CA ARG A 305 20.80 -9.86 14.38
C ARG A 305 20.99 -8.44 14.94
N LEU A 306 20.40 -7.43 14.30
CA LEU A 306 20.53 -6.00 14.68
C LEU A 306 19.29 -5.41 15.35
N THR A 307 18.29 -6.23 15.70
CA THR A 307 16.97 -5.83 16.21
C THR A 307 17.04 -4.93 17.46
N GLY A 308 18.01 -5.16 18.36
CA GLY A 308 18.16 -4.40 19.61
C GLY A 308 18.56 -2.92 19.48
N LEU A 309 18.95 -2.46 18.29
CA LEU A 309 19.42 -1.07 18.04
C LEU A 309 18.41 -0.20 17.28
N LEU A 310 17.39 -0.79 16.62
CA LEU A 310 16.63 -0.08 15.57
C LEU A 310 15.10 -0.04 15.76
N GLY A 311 14.55 -0.70 16.79
CA GLY A 311 13.13 -0.69 17.18
C GLY A 311 12.37 -1.95 16.76
N GLU A 312 11.11 -2.11 17.19
CA GLU A 312 10.26 -3.29 16.89
C GLU A 312 9.93 -3.47 15.40
N GLY A 313 10.22 -2.45 14.58
CA GLY A 313 10.50 -2.63 13.15
C GLY A 313 9.35 -2.42 12.19
N TRP A 314 8.29 -1.69 12.56
CA TRP A 314 7.16 -1.40 11.66
C TRP A 314 6.73 0.06 11.55
N GLU A 315 7.12 0.96 12.47
CA GLU A 315 6.80 2.39 12.35
C GLU A 315 7.67 3.06 11.28
N ALA A 316 7.03 3.67 10.28
CA ALA A 316 7.71 4.48 9.27
C ALA A 316 7.55 6.00 9.46
N TYR A 317 6.60 6.49 10.28
CA TYR A 317 6.41 7.93 10.55
C TYR A 317 7.49 8.54 11.46
N ASN A 318 8.74 8.48 11.02
CA ASN A 318 9.92 8.85 11.78
C ASN A 318 10.84 9.76 10.95
N ARG A 319 12.10 9.90 11.38
CA ARG A 319 13.09 10.75 10.73
C ARG A 319 13.85 10.08 9.57
N ARG A 320 13.63 8.79 9.36
CA ARG A 320 14.36 7.94 8.40
C ARG A 320 13.66 7.83 7.05
N HIS A 321 12.34 8.01 7.02
CA HIS A 321 11.53 7.85 5.81
C HIS A 321 11.18 9.18 5.16
N ARG A 322 10.92 9.11 3.86
CA ARG A 322 10.41 10.19 3.03
C ARG A 322 9.31 9.64 2.11
N ALA A 323 8.30 10.44 1.82
CA ALA A 323 7.30 10.13 0.81
C ALA A 323 7.56 10.99 -0.43
N ASP A 324 8.00 10.38 -1.53
CA ASP A 324 8.09 11.06 -2.83
C ASP A 324 6.80 10.87 -3.62
N THR A 325 6.32 9.63 -3.67
CA THR A 325 5.09 9.26 -4.41
C THR A 325 4.18 8.40 -3.52
N VAL A 326 2.86 8.61 -3.62
CA VAL A 326 1.84 7.83 -2.90
C VAL A 326 0.86 7.22 -3.90
N TRP A 327 0.71 5.90 -3.87
CA TRP A 327 -0.20 5.15 -4.74
C TRP A 327 -1.26 4.45 -3.90
N TRP A 328 -2.50 4.88 -4.06
CA TRP A 328 -3.65 4.36 -3.32
C TRP A 328 -4.41 3.26 -4.06
N ALA A 329 -4.21 3.16 -5.37
CA ALA A 329 -4.87 2.23 -6.28
C ALA A 329 -3.85 1.38 -7.05
N GLN A 330 -4.37 0.38 -7.79
CA GLN A 330 -3.59 -0.68 -8.45
C GLN A 330 -2.21 -0.22 -8.90
N VAL A 331 -1.21 -0.78 -8.22
CA VAL A 331 0.14 -0.90 -8.75
C VAL A 331 0.03 -1.84 -9.96
N ALA A 332 -0.04 -1.30 -11.18
CA ALA A 332 0.69 -1.97 -12.24
C ALA A 332 2.13 -2.00 -11.71
N THR A 333 2.61 -3.16 -11.26
CA THR A 333 4.00 -3.33 -10.82
C THR A 333 4.85 -2.56 -11.82
N PRO A 334 5.55 -1.48 -11.42
CA PRO A 334 6.25 -0.68 -12.39
C PRO A 334 7.20 -1.63 -13.09
N SER A 335 6.98 -1.79 -14.39
CA SER A 335 7.96 -2.40 -15.27
C SER A 335 9.09 -1.38 -15.34
N SER A 336 10.02 -1.49 -14.39
CA SER A 336 11.29 -0.77 -14.32
C SER A 336 12.41 -1.76 -14.07
#